data_AF-A0A525C2Q0-F1
#
_entry.id   AF-A0A525C2Q0-F1
#
_cell.length_a   1.000
_cell.length_b   1.000
_cell.length_c   1.000
_cell.angle_alpha   90.00
_cell.angle_beta   90.00
_cell.angle_gamma   90.00
#
_symmetry.space_group_name_H-M   'P 1'
#
loop_
_entity.id
_entity.type
_entity.pdbx_description
1 polymer ?
#
loop_
_entity_poly.entity_id
_entity_poly.type
_entity_poly.pdbx_seq_one_letter_code
_entity_poly.pdbx_strand_id
1 'polypeptide(L)' 'VGPPAFGQEKLNKVIEAANLAGVDLKECSFYSDSIHDRPLLEKVGRPVAANPDHRLERLARKRGWHIMQCSLD' A
#
# COMPACT_ATOMS: atom_id res chain seq x y z
N VAL A 1 -16.43 3.79 17.30
CA VAL A 1 -15.64 4.20 16.12
C VAL A 1 -14.17 4.14 16.53
N GLY A 2 -13.36 3.27 15.90
CA GLY A 2 -11.94 3.11 16.21
C GLY A 2 -11.07 4.24 15.66
N PRO A 3 -9.76 4.27 15.95
CA PRO A 3 -8.85 5.30 15.45
C PRO A 3 -8.85 5.35 13.91
N PRO A 4 -8.60 6.52 13.31
CA PRO A 4 -8.53 6.66 11.86
C PRO A 4 -7.47 5.72 11.28
N ALA A 5 -7.79 5.06 10.17
CA ALA A 5 -6.92 4.09 9.51
C ALA A 5 -5.83 4.80 8.69
N PHE A 6 -4.82 5.34 9.37
CA PHE A 6 -3.66 5.99 8.76
C PHE A 6 -2.38 5.24 9.12
N GLY A 7 -1.45 5.14 8.17
CA GLY A 7 -0.13 4.56 8.40
C GLY A 7 -0.17 3.17 9.02
N GLN A 8 0.43 3.03 10.20
CA GLN A 8 0.52 1.75 10.92
C GLN A 8 -0.87 1.21 11.31
N GLU A 9 -1.82 2.06 11.66
CA GLU A 9 -3.18 1.64 12.00
C GLU A 9 -3.93 1.08 10.78
N LYS A 10 -3.65 1.60 9.58
CA LYS A 10 -4.15 1.01 8.33
C LYS A 10 -3.59 -0.40 8.16
N LEU A 11 -2.29 -0.58 8.36
CA LEU A 11 -1.65 -1.89 8.26
C LEU A 11 -2.24 -2.89 9.27
N ASN A 12 -2.44 -2.48 10.53
CA ASN A 12 -2.99 -3.34 11.57
C ASN A 12 -4.39 -3.87 11.19
N LYS A 13 -5.27 -2.99 10.72
CA LYS A 13 -6.62 -3.37 10.26
C LYS A 13 -6.60 -4.28 9.04
N VAL A 14 -5.67 -4.06 8.12
CA VAL A 14 -5.53 -4.94 6.93
C VAL A 14 -4.99 -6.31 7.33
N ILE A 15 -4.06 -6.40 8.28
CA ILE A 15 -3.59 -7.68 8.83
C ILE A 15 -4.74 -8.43 9.51
N GLU A 16 -5.55 -7.76 10.32
CA GLU A 16 -6.72 -8.35 10.97
C GLU A 16 -7.70 -8.92 9.93
N ALA A 17 -8.06 -8.13 8.92
CA ALA A 17 -8.96 -8.56 7.84
C ALA A 17 -8.38 -9.74 7.03
N ALA A 18 -7.08 -9.70 6.71
CA ALA A 18 -6.41 -10.78 5.97
C ALA A 18 -6.37 -12.08 6.78
N ASN A 19 -6.13 -12.01 8.09
CA ASN A 19 -6.16 -13.18 8.97
C ASN A 19 -7.55 -13.79 9.05
N LEU A 20 -8.60 -12.97 9.18
CA LEU A 20 -9.99 -13.44 9.18
C LEU A 20 -10.38 -14.11 7.85
N ALA A 21 -9.82 -13.64 6.74
CA ALA A 21 -10.03 -14.20 5.41
C ALA A 21 -9.11 -15.40 5.09
N GLY A 22 -8.12 -15.71 5.94
CA GLY A 22 -7.12 -16.74 5.65
C GLY A 22 -6.19 -16.41 4.48
N VAL A 23 -5.93 -15.12 4.24
CA VAL A 23 -5.13 -14.63 3.10
C VAL A 23 -3.76 -14.15 3.57
N ASP A 24 -2.70 -14.59 2.90
CA ASP A 24 -1.36 -14.02 3.08
C ASP A 24 -1.22 -12.72 2.26
N LEU A 25 -0.81 -11.63 2.91
CA LEU A 25 -0.53 -10.36 2.25
C LEU A 25 0.58 -10.47 1.19
N LYS A 26 1.46 -11.47 1.27
CA LYS A 26 2.44 -11.76 0.22
C LYS A 26 1.81 -12.21 -1.10
N GLU A 27 0.59 -12.71 -1.07
CA GLU A 27 -0.18 -13.02 -2.28
C GLU A 27 -1.06 -11.85 -2.75
N CYS A 28 -1.09 -10.75 -2.00
CA CYS A 28 -1.88 -9.57 -2.35
C CYS A 28 -1.11 -8.53 -3.17
N SER A 29 -1.89 -7.72 -3.89
CA SER A 29 -1.43 -6.46 -4.47
C SER A 29 -2.05 -5.31 -3.69
N PHE A 30 -1.33 -4.20 -3.56
CA PHE A 30 -1.87 -2.99 -2.95
C PHE A 30 -1.43 -1.76 -3.72
N TYR A 31 -2.41 -0.91 -4.05
CA TYR A 31 -2.27 0.29 -4.86
C TYR A 31 -2.47 1.50 -3.95
N SER A 32 -1.51 2.44 -3.96
CA SER A 32 -1.64 3.69 -3.21
C SER A 32 -0.90 4.83 -3.89
N ASP A 33 -1.43 6.03 -3.70
CA ASP A 33 -0.86 7.31 -4.14
C ASP A 33 -0.06 8.01 -3.03
N SER A 34 -0.17 7.55 -1.78
CA SER A 34 0.35 8.28 -0.62
C SER A 34 1.51 7.60 0.09
N ILE A 35 2.55 8.37 0.44
CA ILE A 35 3.67 7.89 1.27
C ILE A 35 3.20 7.39 2.66
N HIS A 36 2.05 7.86 3.14
CA HIS A 36 1.50 7.42 4.42
C HIS A 36 1.17 5.93 4.44
N ASP A 37 0.90 5.34 3.27
CA ASP A 37 0.61 3.91 3.14
C ASP A 37 1.87 3.04 2.97
N ARG A 38 3.06 3.64 3.09
CA ARG A 38 4.33 2.93 3.05
C ARG A 38 4.34 1.64 3.87
N PRO A 39 3.90 1.60 5.16
CA PRO A 39 3.96 0.36 5.94
C PRO A 39 3.23 -0.81 5.27
N LEU A 40 2.09 -0.55 4.62
CA LEU A 40 1.31 -1.57 3.93
C LEU A 40 1.92 -1.95 2.57
N LEU A 41 2.40 -0.96 1.81
CA LEU A 41 3.15 -1.21 0.57
C LEU A 41 4.41 -2.07 0.84
N GLU A 42 5.09 -1.87 1.97
CA GLU A 42 6.24 -2.70 2.35
C GLU A 42 5.85 -4.13 2.75
N LYS A 43 4.59 -4.37 3.11
CA LYS A 43 4.14 -5.67 3.60
C LYS A 43 3.65 -6.59 2.50
N VAL A 44 2.91 -6.08 1.51
CA VAL A 44 2.33 -6.88 0.43
C VAL A 44 3.37 -7.46 -0.53
N GLY A 45 3.00 -8.47 -1.32
CA GLY A 45 3.89 -9.05 -2.32
C GLY A 45 4.02 -8.22 -3.59
N ARG A 46 2.95 -7.53 -4.00
CA ARG A 46 2.89 -6.75 -5.24
C ARG A 46 2.50 -5.29 -4.95
N PRO A 47 3.42 -4.47 -4.41
CA PRO A 47 3.15 -3.06 -4.16
C PRO A 47 3.14 -2.25 -5.46
N VAL A 48 2.13 -1.38 -5.59
CA VAL A 48 1.97 -0.48 -6.73
C VAL A 48 1.79 0.96 -6.22
N ALA A 49 2.67 1.84 -6.68
CA ALA A 49 2.56 3.28 -6.49
C ALA A 49 1.72 3.87 -7.62
N ALA A 50 0.44 4.11 -7.37
CA ALA A 50 -0.53 4.58 -8.37
C ALA A 50 -0.70 6.10 -8.25
N ASN A 51 -0.34 6.85 -9.29
CA ASN A 51 -0.30 8.32 -9.29
C ASN A 51 0.37 8.91 -8.01
N PRO A 52 1.59 8.45 -7.66
CA PRO A 52 2.14 8.69 -6.33
C PRO A 52 2.53 10.14 -6.07
N ASP A 53 2.41 10.58 -4.81
CA ASP A 53 3.06 11.79 -4.34
C ASP A 53 4.60 11.71 -4.50
N HIS A 54 5.28 12.86 -4.54
CA HIS A 54 6.74 12.91 -4.76
C HIS A 54 7.56 12.06 -3.78
N ARG A 55 7.10 11.88 -2.54
CA ARG A 55 7.81 11.08 -1.53
C ARG A 55 7.63 9.60 -1.82
N LEU A 56 6.42 9.17 -2.16
CA LEU A 56 6.14 7.79 -2.55
C LEU A 56 6.81 7.44 -3.88
N GLU A 57 6.81 8.33 -4.87
CA GLU A 57 7.47 8.13 -6.15
C GLU A 57 8.97 7.84 -5.96
N ARG A 58 9.66 8.67 -5.16
CA ARG A 58 11.08 8.47 -4.84
C ARG A 58 11.32 7.13 -4.15
N LEU A 59 10.45 6.74 -3.21
CA LEU A 59 10.55 5.45 -2.53
C LEU A 59 10.33 4.28 -3.49
N ALA A 60 9.30 4.36 -4.34
CA ALA A 60 8.96 3.34 -5.31
C ALA A 60 10.11 3.12 -6.30
N ARG A 61 10.71 4.19 -6.83
CA ARG A 61 11.92 4.13 -7.66
C ARG A 61 13.09 3.47 -6.94
N LYS A 62 13.34 3.84 -5.67
CA LYS A 62 14.42 3.24 -4.86
C LYS A 62 14.21 1.74 -4.60
N ARG A 63 12.95 1.30 -4.48
CA ARG A 63 12.57 -0.08 -4.14
C ARG A 63 12.28 -0.96 -5.36
N GLY A 64 12.28 -0.38 -6.57
CA GLY A 64 11.85 -1.07 -7.78
C GLY A 64 10.37 -1.42 -7.81
N TRP A 65 9.53 -0.68 -7.08
CA TRP A 65 8.08 -0.88 -7.10
C TRP A 65 7.48 -0.38 -8.41
N HIS A 66 6.39 -1.02 -8.85
CA HIS A 66 5.68 -0.58 -10.05
C HIS A 66 5.06 0.79 -9.80
N ILE A 67 5.28 1.73 -10.72
CA ILE A 67 4.63 3.04 -10.74
C ILE A 67 3.62 3.03 -11.88
N MET A 68 2.35 3.24 -11.53
CA MET A 68 1.24 3.31 -12.48
C MET A 68 0.77 4.76 -12.58
N GLN A 69 0.61 5.25 -13.80
CA GLN A 69 -0.06 6.52 -14.09
C GLN A 69 -1.42 6.20 -14.68
N CYS A 70 -2.50 6.63 -14.03
CA CYS A 70 -3.84 6.53 -14.59
C CYS A 70 -4.22 7.90 -15.14
N SER A 71 -4.28 8.03 -16.45
CA SER A 71 -5.03 9.11 -17.08
C SER A 71 -6.51 8.73 -17.12
N LEU A 72 -7.38 9.72 -16.91
CA LEU A 72 -8.78 9.62 -17.30
C LEU A 72 -8.84 10.15 -18.73
N ASP A 73 -8.63 9.26 -19.70
CA ASP A 73 -8.87 9.56 -21.11
C ASP A 73 -10.39 9.52 -21.40
#